data_AF-A0A2N4X4B2-F1
#
_entry.id   AF-A0A2N4X4B2-F1
#
_cell.length_a   1.000
_cell.length_b   1.000
_cell.length_c   1.000
_cell.angle_alpha   90.00
_cell.angle_beta   90.00
_cell.angle_gamma   90.00
#
_symmetry.space_group_name_H-M   'P 1'
#
loop_
_entity.id
_entity.type
_entity.pdbx_description
1 polymer ?
#
loop_
_entity_poly.entity_id
_entity_poly.type
_entity_poly.pdbx_seq_one_letter_code
_entity_poly.pdbx_strand_id
1 'polypeptide(L)'
;MSLKTRTRSMIASRHGGFLASRIARLCEQYLNAYNNIANWDIATNGELRALRTLLAQLGGDVIDVGANEGQWAREVIPFLNGRRIFSFEPIPAIFAQLQRNLAGLPQAIPVNLGLGSRAQELEFNFSPAVSTISSAYPLIYDEPGGETVKCRVVTGDEFVEGNDIERISVLKIDVEGMEADCLAGFERTFARGAVAAVQFEHGPSHVHSGHTLKHFIDWFGQRDFRVFAVFPNALRPVEYDLHRETYAGQNFFALHGDHGGLAGL
;
A
#
# COMPACT_ATOMS: atom_id res chain seq x y z
N MET A 1 6.64 23.39 40.29
CA MET A 1 5.95 22.82 39.11
C MET A 1 6.27 23.70 37.90
N SER A 2 6.86 23.15 36.83
CA SER A 2 7.30 23.97 35.68
C SER A 2 6.13 24.64 34.97
N LEU A 3 6.38 25.75 34.27
CA LEU A 3 5.37 26.44 33.46
C LEU A 3 4.73 25.47 32.45
N LYS A 4 5.54 24.63 31.79
CA LYS A 4 5.07 23.57 30.87
C LYS A 4 4.11 22.60 31.54
N THR A 5 4.40 22.16 32.77
CA THR A 5 3.56 21.23 33.52
C THR A 5 2.23 21.87 33.91
N ARG A 6 2.23 23.14 34.32
CA ARG A 6 1.01 23.89 34.64
C ARG A 6 0.13 24.09 33.40
N THR A 7 0.72 24.45 32.26
CA THR A 7 -0.01 24.61 31.00
C THR A 7 -0.63 23.29 30.54
N ARG A 8 0.11 22.17 30.59
CA ARG A 8 -0.42 20.84 30.28
C ARG A 8 -1.61 20.47 31.17
N SER A 9 -1.47 20.65 32.48
CA SER A 9 -2.54 20.36 33.44
C SER A 9 -3.78 21.22 33.20
N MET A 10 -3.61 22.48 32.82
CA MET A 10 -4.73 23.40 32.53
C MET A 10 -5.48 23.02 31.24
N ILE A 11 -4.75 22.61 30.20
CA ILE A 11 -5.38 22.13 28.94
C ILE A 11 -6.13 20.83 29.22
N ALA A 12 -5.48 19.88 29.89
CA ALA A 12 -6.08 18.59 30.23
C ALA A 12 -7.32 18.73 31.13
N SER A 13 -7.33 19.66 32.09
CA SER A 13 -8.48 19.88 32.96
C SER A 13 -9.70 20.50 32.25
N ARG A 14 -9.54 20.96 31.01
CA ARG A 14 -10.62 21.47 30.14
C ARG A 14 -11.06 20.45 29.09
N HIS A 15 -10.58 19.21 29.19
CA HIS A 15 -10.99 18.11 28.33
C HIS A 15 -12.52 17.97 28.32
N GLY A 16 -13.12 17.96 27.13
CA GLY A 16 -14.58 17.94 26.94
C GLY A 16 -15.25 19.31 26.77
N GLY A 17 -14.55 20.42 27.05
CA GLY A 17 -15.06 21.77 26.79
C GLY A 17 -15.07 22.09 25.29
N PHE A 18 -16.14 22.73 24.79
CA PHE A 18 -16.34 23.03 23.36
C PHE A 18 -15.12 23.65 22.66
N LEU A 19 -14.51 24.69 23.26
CA LEU A 19 -13.36 25.37 22.68
C LEU A 19 -12.11 24.49 22.66
N ALA A 20 -11.82 23.77 23.75
CA ALA A 20 -10.65 22.90 23.84
C ALA A 20 -10.75 21.73 22.85
N SER A 21 -11.93 21.11 22.75
CA SER A 21 -12.18 20.01 21.79
C SER A 21 -12.09 20.47 20.34
N ARG A 22 -12.55 21.69 20.02
CA ARG A 22 -12.41 22.25 18.65
C ARG A 22 -10.95 22.54 18.29
N ILE A 23 -10.18 23.12 19.19
CA ILE A 23 -8.74 23.36 18.98
C ILE A 23 -8.02 22.02 18.79
N ALA A 24 -8.30 21.04 19.65
CA ALA A 24 -7.68 19.71 19.54
C ALA A 24 -7.94 19.06 18.17
N ARG A 25 -9.20 19.09 17.68
CA ARG A 25 -9.57 18.56 16.36
C ARG A 25 -8.87 19.28 15.21
N LEU A 26 -8.76 20.61 15.27
CA LEU A 26 -8.05 21.38 14.25
C LEU A 26 -6.55 21.05 14.23
N CYS A 27 -5.94 20.89 15.41
CA CYS A 27 -4.55 20.47 15.51
C CYS A 27 -4.34 19.06 14.94
N GLU A 28 -5.24 18.12 15.22
CA GLU A 28 -5.20 16.76 14.67
C GLU A 28 -5.35 16.76 13.15
N GLN A 29 -6.32 17.49 12.60
CA GLN A 29 -6.49 17.65 11.15
C GLN A 29 -5.24 18.25 10.49
N TYR A 30 -4.67 19.31 11.09
CA TYR A 30 -3.43 19.90 10.59
C TYR A 30 -2.27 18.92 10.61
N LEU A 31 -2.09 18.18 11.72
CA LEU A 31 -1.00 17.20 11.84
C LEU A 31 -1.16 16.04 10.87
N ASN A 32 -2.38 15.54 10.65
CA ASN A 32 -2.64 14.49 9.67
C ASN A 32 -2.32 14.99 8.25
N ALA A 33 -2.80 16.19 7.88
CA ALA A 33 -2.49 16.79 6.59
C ALA A 33 -0.98 17.07 6.42
N TYR A 34 -0.32 17.60 7.45
CA TYR A 34 1.12 17.89 7.46
C TYR A 34 1.96 16.61 7.27
N ASN A 35 1.55 15.51 7.89
CA ASN A 35 2.22 14.22 7.78
C ASN A 35 1.73 13.36 6.61
N ASN A 36 0.82 13.87 5.77
CA ASN A 36 0.21 13.14 4.65
C ASN A 36 -0.46 11.81 5.07
N ILE A 37 -1.05 11.79 6.27
CA ILE A 37 -1.77 10.65 6.84
C ILE A 37 -3.22 10.64 6.31
N ALA A 38 -3.72 9.45 5.99
CA ALA A 38 -5.07 9.22 5.46
C ALA A 38 -5.40 10.06 4.20
N ASN A 39 -4.37 10.36 3.38
CA ASN A 39 -4.53 11.00 2.08
C ASN A 39 -4.47 9.96 0.97
N TRP A 40 -5.65 9.52 0.52
CA TRP A 40 -5.83 8.44 -0.45
C TRP A 40 -5.96 8.92 -1.90
N ASP A 41 -5.95 10.23 -2.12
CA ASP A 41 -6.00 10.80 -3.47
C ASP A 41 -4.61 10.76 -4.11
N ILE A 42 -4.41 9.81 -5.01
CA ILE A 42 -3.17 9.57 -5.77
C ILE A 42 -2.63 10.83 -6.46
N ALA A 43 -3.51 11.76 -6.84
CA ALA A 43 -3.13 13.01 -7.51
C ALA A 43 -2.56 14.06 -6.55
N THR A 44 -2.88 13.99 -5.26
CA THR A 44 -2.49 15.00 -4.27
C THR A 44 -1.55 14.48 -3.20
N ASN A 45 -1.55 13.18 -2.92
CA ASN A 45 -0.71 12.56 -1.89
C ASN A 45 0.78 12.47 -2.28
N GLY A 46 1.11 12.62 -3.58
CA GLY A 46 2.48 12.58 -4.12
C GLY A 46 2.86 11.24 -4.76
N GLU A 47 1.98 10.25 -4.72
CA GLU A 47 2.17 8.92 -5.28
C GLU A 47 2.32 8.96 -6.80
N LEU A 48 1.41 9.63 -7.53
CA LEU A 48 1.51 9.76 -8.99
C LEU A 48 2.81 10.43 -9.42
N ARG A 49 3.26 11.44 -8.67
CA ARG A 49 4.54 12.14 -8.90
C ARG A 49 5.71 11.16 -8.76
N ALA A 50 5.74 10.39 -7.67
CA ALA A 50 6.78 9.39 -7.42
C ALA A 50 6.79 8.30 -8.49
N LEU A 51 5.63 7.74 -8.82
CA LEU A 51 5.46 6.70 -9.85
C LEU A 51 5.93 7.19 -11.21
N ARG A 52 5.58 8.42 -11.62
CA ARG A 52 6.06 9.00 -12.88
C ARG A 52 7.58 9.05 -12.93
N THR A 53 8.25 9.47 -11.85
CA THR A 53 9.71 9.53 -11.77
C THR A 53 10.34 8.14 -11.79
N LEU A 54 9.82 7.23 -10.96
CA LEU A 54 10.33 5.86 -10.84
C LEU A 54 10.16 5.09 -12.15
N LEU A 55 8.96 5.09 -12.73
CA LEU A 55 8.66 4.37 -13.98
C LEU A 55 9.41 4.96 -15.18
N ALA A 56 9.80 6.24 -15.16
CA ALA A 56 10.64 6.82 -16.20
C ALA A 56 12.10 6.32 -16.16
N GLN A 57 12.58 5.85 -15.00
CA GLN A 57 13.98 5.47 -14.80
C GLN A 57 14.19 3.98 -14.58
N LEU A 58 13.18 3.29 -14.05
CA LEU A 58 13.21 1.86 -13.79
C LEU A 58 12.62 1.09 -14.98
N GLY A 59 13.29 0.02 -15.40
CA GLY A 59 12.82 -0.91 -16.41
C GLY A 59 12.24 -2.20 -15.80
N GLY A 60 11.48 -2.96 -16.59
CA GLY A 60 10.80 -4.18 -16.14
C GLY A 60 9.29 -4.01 -16.03
N ASP A 61 8.58 -5.12 -15.88
CA ASP A 61 7.12 -5.14 -15.78
C ASP A 61 6.65 -4.51 -14.45
N VAL A 62 5.36 -4.23 -14.36
CA VAL A 62 4.71 -3.76 -13.14
C VAL A 62 3.78 -4.84 -12.62
N ILE A 63 3.76 -5.03 -11.30
CA ILE A 63 2.81 -5.90 -10.63
C ILE A 63 1.98 -5.05 -9.68
N ASP A 64 0.67 -5.17 -9.78
CA ASP A 64 -0.34 -4.44 -9.01
C ASP A 64 -1.19 -5.44 -8.23
N VAL A 65 -0.86 -5.63 -6.95
CA VAL A 65 -1.53 -6.60 -6.07
C VAL A 65 -2.61 -5.89 -5.26
N GLY A 66 -3.85 -6.38 -5.37
CA GLY A 66 -5.02 -5.68 -4.85
C GLY A 66 -5.45 -4.56 -5.80
N ALA A 67 -5.55 -4.90 -7.09
CA ALA A 67 -5.85 -3.95 -8.15
C ALA A 67 -7.28 -3.39 -8.07
N ASN A 68 -8.18 -4.02 -7.30
CA ASN A 68 -9.58 -3.65 -7.17
C ASN A 68 -10.22 -3.51 -8.57
N GLU A 69 -10.87 -2.40 -8.86
CA GLU A 69 -11.46 -2.13 -10.17
C GLU A 69 -10.46 -1.52 -11.18
N GLY A 70 -9.17 -1.41 -10.85
CA GLY A 70 -8.09 -1.03 -11.77
C GLY A 70 -7.80 0.47 -11.86
N GLN A 71 -8.25 1.26 -10.89
CA GLN A 71 -8.05 2.72 -10.85
C GLN A 71 -6.55 3.05 -10.86
N TRP A 72 -5.76 2.39 -10.00
CA TRP A 72 -4.31 2.59 -9.91
C TRP A 72 -3.61 2.24 -11.23
N ALA A 73 -3.91 1.07 -11.79
CA ALA A 73 -3.35 0.62 -13.07
C ALA A 73 -3.57 1.65 -14.18
N ARG A 74 -4.78 2.23 -14.27
CA ARG A 74 -5.10 3.25 -15.29
C ARG A 74 -4.27 4.52 -15.15
N GLU A 75 -3.96 4.94 -13.93
CA GLU A 75 -3.12 6.12 -13.67
C GLU A 75 -1.65 5.89 -14.06
N VAL A 76 -1.13 4.67 -13.91
CA VAL A 76 0.29 4.37 -14.19
C VAL A 76 0.57 3.93 -15.63
N ILE A 77 -0.41 3.36 -16.32
CA ILE A 77 -0.32 2.87 -17.70
C ILE A 77 0.34 3.87 -18.67
N PRO A 78 0.01 5.18 -18.63
CA PRO A 78 0.66 6.19 -19.47
C PRO A 78 2.20 6.27 -19.31
N PHE A 79 2.75 5.83 -18.19
CA PHE A 79 4.19 5.87 -17.89
C PHE A 79 4.90 4.54 -18.17
N LEU A 80 4.18 3.50 -18.57
CA LEU A 80 4.75 2.17 -18.81
C LEU A 80 5.52 2.06 -20.12
N ASN A 81 5.35 2.97 -21.08
CA ASN A 81 6.08 2.93 -22.36
C ASN A 81 6.02 1.55 -23.06
N GLY A 82 4.87 0.87 -22.99
CA GLY A 82 4.64 -0.45 -23.61
C GLY A 82 5.03 -1.66 -22.74
N ARG A 83 5.56 -1.47 -21.52
CA ARG A 83 5.81 -2.55 -20.56
C ARG A 83 4.51 -3.11 -19.98
N ARG A 84 4.51 -4.38 -19.59
CA ARG A 84 3.32 -5.06 -19.08
C ARG A 84 3.01 -4.60 -17.65
N ILE A 85 1.72 -4.55 -17.32
CA ILE A 85 1.24 -4.46 -15.95
C ILE A 85 0.31 -5.64 -15.66
N PHE A 86 0.64 -6.41 -14.63
CA PHE A 86 -0.20 -7.50 -14.14
C PHE A 86 -1.00 -7.02 -12.93
N SER A 87 -2.32 -6.90 -13.09
CA SER A 87 -3.23 -6.38 -12.06
C SER A 87 -4.04 -7.52 -11.45
N PHE A 88 -3.82 -7.79 -10.17
CA PHE A 88 -4.37 -8.94 -9.44
C PHE A 88 -5.58 -8.53 -8.61
N GLU A 89 -6.71 -9.22 -8.83
CA GLU A 89 -7.91 -9.08 -8.01
C GLU A 89 -8.51 -10.49 -7.76
N PRO A 90 -8.50 -10.99 -6.51
CA PRO A 90 -9.02 -12.32 -6.19
C PRO A 90 -10.54 -12.44 -6.32
N ILE A 91 -11.31 -11.38 -6.01
CA ILE A 91 -12.77 -11.47 -5.91
C ILE A 91 -13.38 -11.44 -7.32
N PRO A 92 -14.09 -12.50 -7.77
CA PRO A 92 -14.56 -12.60 -9.15
C PRO A 92 -15.46 -11.44 -9.61
N ALA A 93 -16.29 -10.91 -8.72
CA ALA A 93 -17.18 -9.79 -9.01
C ALA A 93 -16.39 -8.49 -9.31
N ILE A 94 -15.38 -8.19 -8.49
CA ILE A 94 -14.51 -7.01 -8.67
C ILE A 94 -13.58 -7.24 -9.87
N PHE A 95 -13.03 -8.44 -10.01
CA PHE A 95 -12.21 -8.82 -11.16
C PHE A 95 -12.95 -8.62 -12.50
N ALA A 96 -14.24 -8.95 -12.57
CA ALA A 96 -15.03 -8.69 -13.77
C ALA A 96 -15.10 -7.18 -14.10
N GLN A 97 -15.11 -6.31 -13.09
CA GLN A 97 -15.04 -4.86 -13.28
C GLN A 97 -13.64 -4.41 -13.67
N LEU A 98 -12.59 -4.95 -13.05
CA LEU A 98 -11.19 -4.75 -13.43
C LEU A 98 -10.98 -5.04 -14.93
N GLN A 99 -11.45 -6.19 -15.41
CA GLN A 99 -11.36 -6.57 -16.82
C GLN A 99 -12.06 -5.56 -17.73
N ARG A 100 -13.26 -5.08 -17.36
CA ARG A 100 -13.98 -4.06 -18.12
C ARG A 100 -13.22 -2.73 -18.14
N ASN A 101 -12.68 -2.31 -17.00
CA ASN A 101 -12.00 -1.03 -16.86
C ASN A 101 -10.64 -0.98 -17.55
N LEU A 102 -9.98 -2.12 -17.69
CA LEU A 102 -8.70 -2.25 -18.39
C LEU A 102 -8.86 -2.70 -19.86
N ALA A 103 -10.08 -2.95 -20.31
CA ALA A 103 -10.35 -3.33 -21.70
C ALA A 103 -9.83 -2.28 -22.69
N GLY A 104 -9.16 -2.74 -23.75
CA GLY A 104 -8.57 -1.86 -24.77
C GLY A 104 -7.19 -1.30 -24.42
N LEU A 105 -6.62 -1.63 -23.25
CA LEU A 105 -5.26 -1.28 -22.86
C LEU A 105 -4.35 -2.50 -23.09
N PRO A 106 -3.57 -2.57 -24.18
CA PRO A 106 -2.87 -3.80 -24.58
C PRO A 106 -1.79 -4.26 -23.61
N GLN A 107 -1.24 -3.35 -22.81
CA GLN A 107 -0.24 -3.66 -21.80
C GLN A 107 -0.83 -4.12 -20.46
N ALA A 108 -2.15 -4.02 -20.26
CA ALA A 108 -2.81 -4.36 -19.01
C ALA A 108 -3.29 -5.81 -19.01
N ILE A 109 -2.81 -6.58 -18.04
CA ILE A 109 -3.06 -8.01 -17.89
C ILE A 109 -3.80 -8.22 -16.57
N PRO A 110 -5.14 -8.21 -16.56
CA PRO A 110 -5.91 -8.51 -15.36
C PRO A 110 -5.79 -10.00 -15.00
N VAL A 111 -5.51 -10.31 -13.73
CA VAL A 111 -5.33 -11.68 -13.20
C VAL A 111 -6.31 -11.94 -12.04
N ASN A 112 -7.15 -12.97 -12.16
CA ASN A 112 -8.12 -13.34 -11.11
C ASN A 112 -7.50 -14.29 -10.08
N LEU A 113 -6.51 -13.79 -9.35
CA LEU A 113 -5.80 -14.50 -8.29
C LEU A 113 -5.44 -13.50 -7.20
N GLY A 114 -5.39 -13.96 -5.95
CA GLY A 114 -4.65 -13.26 -4.90
C GLY A 114 -3.19 -13.71 -4.87
N LEU A 115 -2.31 -12.89 -4.30
CA LEU A 115 -0.92 -13.26 -4.02
C LEU A 115 -0.67 -13.34 -2.51
N GLY A 116 0.08 -14.34 -2.08
CA GLY A 116 0.36 -14.58 -0.67
C GLY A 116 1.54 -15.53 -0.45
N SER A 117 1.73 -15.96 0.80
CA SER A 117 2.90 -16.73 1.23
C SER A 117 2.91 -18.19 0.75
N ARG A 118 1.77 -18.72 0.28
CA ARG A 118 1.64 -20.07 -0.27
C ARG A 118 0.41 -20.18 -1.18
N ALA A 119 0.41 -21.17 -2.06
CA ALA A 119 -0.77 -21.53 -2.84
C ALA A 119 -1.86 -22.14 -1.94
N GLN A 120 -3.06 -21.55 -1.94
CA GLN A 120 -4.20 -22.00 -1.13
C GLN A 120 -5.50 -21.33 -1.60
N GLU A 121 -6.65 -21.77 -1.09
CA GLU A 121 -7.89 -21.01 -1.14
C GLU A 121 -8.07 -20.24 0.17
N LEU A 122 -8.39 -18.95 0.10
CA LEU A 122 -8.71 -18.11 1.26
C LEU A 122 -10.12 -17.54 1.13
N GLU A 123 -10.78 -17.34 2.27
CA GLU A 123 -12.06 -16.65 2.34
C GLU A 123 -11.80 -15.14 2.47
N PHE A 124 -12.38 -14.36 1.55
CA PHE A 124 -12.33 -12.91 1.56
C PHE A 124 -13.68 -12.35 1.96
N ASN A 125 -13.68 -11.33 2.81
CA ASN A 125 -14.88 -10.56 3.10
C ASN A 125 -15.14 -9.60 1.94
N PHE A 126 -16.35 -9.65 1.41
CA PHE A 126 -16.79 -8.85 0.28
C PHE A 126 -18.17 -8.25 0.59
N SER A 127 -18.32 -6.95 0.37
CA SER A 127 -19.63 -6.29 0.39
C SER A 127 -19.89 -5.64 -0.96
N PRO A 128 -20.93 -6.08 -1.71
CA PRO A 128 -21.29 -5.43 -2.97
C PRO A 128 -21.62 -3.94 -2.83
N ALA A 129 -21.95 -3.48 -1.62
CA ALA A 129 -22.25 -2.07 -1.32
C ALA A 129 -20.99 -1.21 -1.11
N VAL A 130 -19.84 -1.82 -0.81
CA VAL A 130 -18.57 -1.14 -0.53
C VAL A 130 -17.42 -1.97 -1.15
N SER A 131 -17.23 -1.86 -2.47
CA SER A 131 -16.16 -2.60 -3.19
C SER A 131 -14.75 -2.13 -2.81
N THR A 132 -14.62 -0.97 -2.17
CA THR A 132 -13.35 -0.34 -1.81
C THR A 132 -12.61 -0.98 -0.63
N ILE A 133 -13.26 -1.85 0.16
CA ILE A 133 -12.63 -2.50 1.31
C ILE A 133 -12.92 -4.00 1.23
N SER A 134 -12.03 -4.74 0.57
CA SER A 134 -12.08 -6.19 0.50
C SER A 134 -10.81 -6.76 1.12
N SER A 135 -10.95 -7.61 2.15
CA SER A 135 -9.80 -8.15 2.90
C SER A 135 -10.06 -9.60 3.28
N ALA A 136 -8.98 -10.39 3.38
CA ALA A 136 -9.03 -11.73 4.01
C ALA A 136 -9.05 -11.64 5.54
N TYR A 137 -8.78 -10.46 6.11
CA TYR A 137 -8.99 -10.19 7.53
C TYR A 137 -10.43 -9.71 7.78
N PRO A 138 -10.92 -9.83 9.02
CA PRO A 138 -12.17 -9.18 9.41
C PRO A 138 -12.15 -7.70 9.02
N LEU A 139 -13.24 -7.22 8.42
CA LEU A 139 -13.38 -5.79 8.13
C LEU A 139 -13.35 -5.01 9.45
N ILE A 140 -12.58 -3.92 9.48
CA ILE A 140 -12.48 -3.04 10.66
C ILE A 140 -13.83 -2.38 10.97
N TYR A 141 -14.66 -2.24 9.95
CA TYR A 141 -16.00 -1.66 10.02
C TYR A 141 -17.04 -2.77 9.81
N ASP A 142 -18.03 -2.84 10.70
CA ASP A 142 -19.18 -3.73 10.58
C ASP A 142 -20.06 -3.23 9.42
N GLU A 143 -19.84 -3.77 8.22
CA GLU A 143 -20.59 -3.38 7.04
C GLU A 143 -21.83 -4.31 6.85
N PRO A 144 -23.05 -3.76 6.83
CA PRO A 144 -24.26 -4.57 6.61
C PRO A 144 -24.21 -5.30 5.26
N GLY A 145 -24.39 -6.63 5.28
CA GLY A 145 -24.49 -7.44 4.06
C GLY A 145 -23.18 -8.01 3.53
N GLY A 146 -22.12 -8.07 4.34
CA GLY A 146 -20.88 -8.77 3.98
C GLY A 146 -21.10 -10.26 3.73
N GLU A 147 -20.54 -10.75 2.62
CA GLU A 147 -20.46 -12.17 2.27
C GLU A 147 -18.99 -12.61 2.23
N THR A 148 -18.75 -13.91 2.42
CA THR A 148 -17.42 -14.51 2.29
C THR A 148 -17.28 -15.20 0.94
N VAL A 149 -16.25 -14.85 0.18
CA VAL A 149 -15.96 -15.45 -1.13
C VAL A 149 -14.65 -16.22 -1.06
N LYS A 150 -14.67 -17.50 -1.44
CA LYS A 150 -13.45 -18.29 -1.58
C LYS A 150 -12.70 -17.89 -2.84
N CYS A 151 -11.47 -17.45 -2.66
CA CYS A 151 -10.61 -17.01 -3.74
C CYS A 151 -9.30 -17.78 -3.74
N ARG A 152 -8.78 -18.04 -4.94
CA ARG A 152 -7.50 -18.72 -5.11
C ARG A 152 -6.35 -17.74 -4.91
N VAL A 153 -5.40 -18.14 -4.08
CA VAL A 153 -4.15 -17.42 -3.81
C VAL A 153 -2.97 -18.27 -4.27
N VAL A 154 -1.96 -17.63 -4.87
CA VAL A 154 -0.70 -18.26 -5.28
C VAL A 154 0.50 -17.46 -4.75
N THR A 155 1.71 -18.01 -4.87
CA THR A 155 2.91 -17.23 -4.54
C THR A 155 3.27 -16.28 -5.68
N GLY A 156 3.86 -15.14 -5.33
CA GLY A 156 4.43 -14.22 -6.32
C GLY A 156 5.54 -14.87 -7.13
N ASP A 157 6.38 -15.70 -6.50
CA ASP A 157 7.45 -16.44 -7.16
C ASP A 157 6.93 -17.41 -8.24
N GLU A 158 5.89 -18.21 -7.94
CA GLU A 158 5.27 -19.10 -8.95
C GLU A 158 4.70 -18.30 -10.12
N PHE A 159 4.06 -17.17 -9.85
CA PHE A 159 3.51 -16.33 -10.90
C PHE A 159 4.61 -15.74 -11.79
N VAL A 160 5.65 -15.19 -11.17
CA VAL A 160 6.79 -14.58 -11.85
C VAL A 160 7.52 -15.59 -12.73
N GLU A 161 7.77 -16.80 -12.22
CA GLU A 161 8.39 -17.90 -12.98
C GLU A 161 7.49 -18.36 -14.13
N GLY A 162 6.17 -18.50 -13.90
CA GLY A 162 5.22 -18.96 -14.90
C GLY A 162 4.90 -17.96 -16.03
N ASN A 163 5.28 -16.69 -15.88
CA ASN A 163 5.00 -15.63 -16.86
C ASN A 163 6.27 -14.99 -17.46
N ASP A 164 7.42 -15.62 -17.25
CA ASP A 164 8.74 -15.17 -17.74
C ASP A 164 9.02 -13.70 -17.35
N ILE A 165 8.73 -13.33 -16.09
CA ILE A 165 9.00 -11.98 -15.60
C ILE A 165 10.44 -11.90 -15.11
N GLU A 166 11.30 -11.27 -15.91
CA GLU A 166 12.72 -11.11 -15.59
C GLU A 166 12.95 -10.06 -14.49
N ARG A 167 12.26 -8.91 -14.60
CA ARG A 167 12.38 -7.77 -13.70
C ARG A 167 11.04 -7.10 -13.44
N ILE A 168 10.87 -6.64 -12.22
CA ILE A 168 9.72 -5.86 -11.74
C ILE A 168 10.22 -4.46 -11.41
N SER A 169 9.78 -3.48 -12.19
CA SER A 169 10.11 -2.07 -11.97
C SER A 169 9.41 -1.53 -10.71
N VAL A 170 8.12 -1.83 -10.57
CA VAL A 170 7.31 -1.48 -9.39
C VAL A 170 6.42 -2.67 -9.04
N LEU A 171 6.49 -3.11 -7.79
CA LEU A 171 5.56 -4.04 -7.15
C LEU A 171 4.66 -3.26 -6.20
N LYS A 172 3.40 -2.99 -6.57
CA LYS A 172 2.41 -2.39 -5.68
C LYS A 172 1.73 -3.49 -4.88
N ILE A 173 1.65 -3.33 -3.56
CA ILE A 173 0.98 -4.27 -2.64
C ILE A 173 0.03 -3.47 -1.76
N ASP A 174 -1.26 -3.72 -1.94
CA ASP A 174 -2.34 -3.03 -1.24
C ASP A 174 -3.48 -4.04 -1.04
N VAL A 175 -3.34 -4.85 0.00
CA VAL A 175 -4.14 -6.07 0.20
C VAL A 175 -4.75 -6.09 1.60
N GLU A 176 -4.92 -4.90 2.17
CA GLU A 176 -5.66 -4.66 3.40
C GLU A 176 -5.21 -5.57 4.55
N GLY A 177 -3.90 -5.54 4.84
CA GLY A 177 -3.27 -6.21 5.99
C GLY A 177 -2.44 -7.45 5.63
N MET A 178 -2.59 -7.99 4.42
CA MET A 178 -1.84 -9.16 3.93
C MET A 178 -0.49 -8.81 3.27
N GLU A 179 0.00 -7.58 3.40
CA GLU A 179 1.20 -7.08 2.72
C GLU A 179 2.41 -7.95 3.02
N ALA A 180 2.60 -8.35 4.29
CA ALA A 180 3.69 -9.21 4.72
C ALA A 180 3.60 -10.64 4.13
N ASP A 181 2.39 -11.20 4.04
CA ASP A 181 2.15 -12.50 3.39
C ASP A 181 2.45 -12.43 1.89
N CYS A 182 2.02 -11.35 1.23
CA CYS A 182 2.33 -11.12 -0.17
C CYS A 182 3.84 -11.03 -0.38
N LEU A 183 4.55 -10.21 0.42
CA LEU A 183 6.01 -10.09 0.38
C LEU A 183 6.73 -11.43 0.59
N ALA A 184 6.27 -12.25 1.53
CA ALA A 184 6.81 -13.59 1.76
C ALA A 184 6.63 -14.53 0.54
N GLY A 185 5.62 -14.28 -0.29
CA GLY A 185 5.38 -15.00 -1.55
C GLY A 185 6.36 -14.65 -2.68
N PHE A 186 7.18 -13.61 -2.54
CA PHE A 186 8.16 -13.15 -3.54
C PHE A 186 9.62 -13.42 -3.12
N GLU A 187 9.86 -14.30 -2.14
CA GLU A 187 11.17 -14.54 -1.54
C GLU A 187 12.29 -14.78 -2.58
N ARG A 188 12.08 -15.69 -3.55
CA ARG A 188 13.08 -15.97 -4.60
C ARG A 188 13.27 -14.79 -5.55
N THR A 189 12.19 -14.08 -5.84
CA THR A 189 12.18 -12.91 -6.72
C THR A 189 12.98 -11.74 -6.11
N PHE A 190 12.83 -11.50 -4.80
CA PHE A 190 13.67 -10.55 -4.07
C PHE A 190 15.12 -11.03 -3.98
N ALA A 191 15.35 -12.30 -3.63
CA ALA A 191 16.69 -12.85 -3.44
C ALA A 191 17.57 -12.75 -4.70
N ARG A 192 16.97 -12.81 -5.90
CA ARG A 192 17.69 -12.64 -7.18
C ARG A 192 17.80 -11.18 -7.66
N GLY A 193 17.33 -10.20 -6.88
CA GLY A 193 17.39 -8.79 -7.23
C GLY A 193 16.47 -8.37 -8.39
N ALA A 194 15.33 -9.07 -8.57
CA ALA A 194 14.42 -8.77 -9.68
C ALA A 194 13.45 -7.62 -9.41
N VAL A 195 13.33 -7.15 -8.15
CA VAL A 195 12.42 -6.06 -7.77
C VAL A 195 13.21 -4.77 -7.57
N ALA A 196 12.83 -3.70 -8.26
CA ALA A 196 13.51 -2.39 -8.14
C ALA A 196 12.85 -1.48 -7.09
N ALA A 197 11.52 -1.46 -7.05
CA ALA A 197 10.74 -0.68 -6.11
C ALA A 197 9.48 -1.43 -5.67
N VAL A 198 9.06 -1.18 -4.43
CA VAL A 198 7.80 -1.69 -3.87
C VAL A 198 7.00 -0.51 -3.36
N GLN A 199 5.74 -0.41 -3.76
CA GLN A 199 4.78 0.49 -3.13
C GLN A 199 3.91 -0.34 -2.18
N PHE A 200 3.71 0.13 -0.95
CA PHE A 200 2.82 -0.54 0.00
C PHE A 200 2.14 0.47 0.93
N GLU A 201 1.00 0.07 1.48
CA GLU A 201 0.32 0.81 2.54
C GLU A 201 0.66 0.24 3.91
N HIS A 202 0.76 1.10 4.92
CA HIS A 202 0.63 0.70 6.32
C HIS A 202 -0.49 1.49 6.98
N GLY A 203 -1.45 0.80 7.56
CA GLY A 203 -2.72 1.41 7.96
C GLY A 203 -3.55 0.56 8.92
N PRO A 204 -4.82 0.94 9.14
CA PRO A 204 -5.69 0.32 10.15
C PRO A 204 -5.79 -1.21 10.04
N SER A 205 -5.78 -1.74 8.81
CA SER A 205 -5.89 -3.18 8.52
C SER A 205 -4.77 -4.01 9.15
N HIS A 206 -3.61 -3.40 9.37
CA HIS A 206 -2.46 -4.07 9.95
C HIS A 206 -2.58 -4.32 11.46
N VAL A 207 -3.59 -3.75 12.12
CA VAL A 207 -3.96 -4.14 13.50
C VAL A 207 -4.38 -5.61 13.55
N HIS A 208 -5.03 -6.12 12.49
CA HIS A 208 -5.46 -7.51 12.41
C HIS A 208 -4.32 -8.47 12.07
N SER A 209 -3.44 -8.07 11.14
CA SER A 209 -2.29 -8.90 10.76
C SER A 209 -1.15 -8.86 11.80
N GLY A 210 -1.15 -7.86 12.69
CA GLY A 210 -0.15 -7.71 13.75
C GLY A 210 1.19 -7.13 13.25
N HIS A 211 1.25 -6.68 11.99
CA HIS A 211 2.47 -6.12 11.41
C HIS A 211 2.60 -4.63 11.72
N THR A 212 3.72 -4.25 12.32
CA THR A 212 4.09 -2.87 12.59
C THR A 212 4.77 -2.25 11.37
N LEU A 213 4.84 -0.92 11.28
CA LEU A 213 5.68 -0.26 10.29
C LEU A 213 7.15 -0.68 10.46
N LYS A 214 7.59 -0.90 11.71
CA LYS A 214 8.90 -1.46 12.01
C LYS A 214 9.16 -2.79 11.28
N HIS A 215 8.17 -3.68 11.25
CA HIS A 215 8.30 -4.98 10.58
C HIS A 215 8.68 -4.79 9.12
N PHE A 216 7.99 -3.92 8.39
CA PHE A 216 8.31 -3.64 6.99
C PHE A 216 9.67 -3.00 6.81
N ILE A 217 10.02 -2.00 7.65
CA ILE A 217 11.34 -1.36 7.62
C ILE A 217 12.46 -2.39 7.78
N ASP A 218 12.35 -3.27 8.79
CA ASP A 218 13.35 -4.30 9.04
C ASP A 218 13.40 -5.32 7.88
N TRP A 219 12.24 -5.75 7.38
CA TRP A 219 12.14 -6.74 6.30
C TRP A 219 12.77 -6.26 5.00
N PHE A 220 12.48 -5.00 4.62
CA PHE A 220 13.09 -4.34 3.46
C PHE A 220 14.58 -4.09 3.68
N GLY A 221 14.98 -3.64 4.87
CA GLY A 221 16.38 -3.36 5.19
C GLY A 221 17.29 -4.60 5.09
N GLN A 222 16.77 -5.79 5.42
CA GLN A 222 17.50 -7.06 5.25
C GLN A 222 17.75 -7.43 3.77
N ARG A 223 17.09 -6.76 2.83
CA ARG A 223 17.14 -7.02 1.38
C ARG A 223 17.72 -5.84 0.60
N ASP A 224 18.47 -4.97 1.27
CA ASP A 224 19.06 -3.75 0.70
C ASP A 224 18.02 -2.77 0.13
N PHE A 225 16.83 -2.72 0.72
CA PHE A 225 15.84 -1.69 0.43
C PHE A 225 15.81 -0.64 1.53
N ARG A 226 15.54 0.61 1.13
CA ARG A 226 15.22 1.70 2.05
C ARG A 226 13.77 2.12 1.89
N VAL A 227 13.07 2.27 3.01
CA VAL A 227 11.67 2.70 3.07
C VAL A 227 11.57 4.23 3.11
N PHE A 228 10.64 4.76 2.34
CA PHE A 228 10.33 6.18 2.21
C PHE A 228 8.83 6.41 2.37
N ALA A 229 8.46 7.38 3.19
CA ALA A 229 7.11 7.90 3.29
C ALA A 229 6.81 8.83 2.11
N VAL A 230 5.62 8.72 1.55
CA VAL A 230 5.18 9.55 0.43
C VAL A 230 4.64 10.88 0.94
N PHE A 231 5.13 11.97 0.36
CA PHE A 231 4.61 13.33 0.53
C PHE A 231 4.35 13.96 -0.85
N PRO A 232 3.47 14.98 -0.94
CA PRO A 232 3.08 15.58 -2.22
C PRO A 232 4.25 15.97 -3.13
N ASN A 233 5.36 16.42 -2.53
CA ASN A 233 6.53 16.92 -3.26
C ASN A 233 7.83 16.15 -2.98
N ALA A 234 7.81 15.04 -2.23
CA ALA A 234 9.04 14.33 -1.87
C ALA A 234 8.77 12.88 -1.42
N LEU A 235 9.76 12.02 -1.61
CA LEU A 235 9.89 10.78 -0.84
C LEU A 235 10.81 11.06 0.35
N ARG A 236 10.35 10.82 1.57
CA ARG A 236 11.13 11.09 2.79
C ARG A 236 11.57 9.77 3.41
N PRO A 237 12.86 9.54 3.63
CA PRO A 237 13.32 8.29 4.22
C PRO A 237 12.70 8.12 5.61
N VAL A 238 12.24 6.91 5.91
CA VAL A 238 11.66 6.57 7.20
C VAL A 238 12.78 6.06 8.10
N GLU A 239 13.04 6.81 9.17
CA GLU A 239 13.79 6.30 10.32
C GLU A 239 12.78 5.85 11.36
N TYR A 240 12.96 4.63 11.87
CA TYR A 240 12.02 4.09 12.84
C TYR A 240 12.01 4.90 14.13
N ASP A 241 10.83 5.40 14.49
CA ASP A 241 10.55 6.09 15.76
C ASP A 241 9.32 5.44 16.39
N LEU A 242 9.50 4.86 17.58
CA LEU A 242 8.43 4.21 18.33
C LEU A 242 7.23 5.16 18.56
N HIS A 243 7.48 6.47 18.70
CA HIS A 243 6.41 7.45 18.91
C HIS A 243 5.63 7.81 17.64
N ARG A 244 6.10 7.33 16.48
CA ARG A 244 5.46 7.50 15.16
C ARG A 244 4.92 6.19 14.60
N GLU A 245 5.04 5.09 15.33
CA GLU A 245 4.36 3.84 15.04
C GLU A 245 2.84 4.06 15.19
N THR A 246 2.15 4.17 14.07
CA THR A 246 0.70 4.39 14.03
C THR A 246 0.07 3.55 12.95
N TYR A 247 -1.20 3.20 13.13
CA TYR A 247 -2.02 2.51 12.14
C TYR A 247 -2.96 3.48 11.43
N ALA A 248 -2.55 4.75 11.27
CA ALA A 248 -3.42 5.81 10.80
C ALA A 248 -3.58 5.85 9.26
N GLY A 249 -2.79 5.06 8.53
CA GLY A 249 -2.85 4.94 7.08
C GLY A 249 -1.90 5.91 6.37
N GLN A 250 -0.93 5.36 5.65
CA GLN A 250 -0.02 6.09 4.78
C GLN A 250 0.56 5.19 3.68
N ASN A 251 0.82 5.78 2.51
CA ASN A 251 1.56 5.13 1.42
C ASN A 251 3.08 5.26 1.60
N PHE A 252 3.78 4.18 1.30
CA PHE A 252 5.24 4.07 1.37
C PHE A 252 5.81 3.51 0.08
N PHE A 253 7.05 3.89 -0.22
CA PHE A 253 7.89 3.20 -1.20
C PHE A 253 9.10 2.58 -0.51
N ALA A 254 9.39 1.32 -0.80
CA ALA A 254 10.69 0.72 -0.56
C ALA A 254 11.48 0.72 -1.88
N LEU A 255 12.66 1.32 -1.90
CA LEU A 255 13.53 1.37 -3.09
C LEU A 255 14.80 0.55 -2.83
N HIS A 256 15.20 -0.28 -3.79
CA HIS A 256 16.45 -1.02 -3.73
C HIS A 256 17.65 -0.06 -3.66
N GLY A 257 18.75 -0.45 -3.01
CA GLY A 257 19.93 0.38 -2.72
C GLY A 257 20.48 1.10 -3.95
N ASP A 258 20.55 0.41 -5.08
CA ASP A 258 20.98 0.93 -6.38
C ASP A 258 20.09 2.08 -6.92
N HIS A 259 18.88 2.24 -6.37
CA HIS A 259 17.88 3.21 -6.79
C HIS A 259 17.53 4.21 -5.68
N GLY A 260 18.20 4.16 -4.52
CA GLY A 260 17.95 5.08 -3.40
C GLY A 260 18.13 6.56 -3.76
N GLY A 261 18.96 6.87 -4.77
CA GLY A 261 19.14 8.23 -5.29
C GLY A 261 17.88 8.81 -5.97
N LEU A 262 16.93 7.97 -6.39
CA LEU A 262 15.69 8.39 -7.04
C LEU A 262 14.70 9.06 -6.07
N ALA A 263 14.85 8.82 -4.76
CA ALA A 263 13.99 9.42 -3.74
C ALA A 263 14.18 10.94 -3.59
N GLY A 264 15.30 11.49 -4.06
CA GLY A 264 15.62 12.93 -4.00
C GLY A 264 15.11 13.76 -5.19
N LEU A 265 14.48 13.12 -6.17
CA LEU A 265 13.88 13.75 -7.37
C LEU A 265 12.40 14.10 -7.13
#